data_AF-A0A7W1D2N2-F1
#
_entry.id   AF-A0A7W1D2N2-F1
#
_cell.length_a   1.000
_cell.length_b   1.000
_cell.length_c   1.000
_cell.angle_alpha   90.00
_cell.angle_beta   90.00
_cell.angle_gamma   90.00
#
_symmetry.space_group_name_H-M   'P 1'
#
loop_
_entity.id
_entity.type
_entity.pdbx_description
1 polymer ?
#
loop_
_entity_poly.entity_id
_entity_poly.type
_entity_poly.pdbx_seq_one_letter_code
_entity_poly.pdbx_strand_id
1 'polypeptide(L)'
;MTKFEPHAELDAALQELAGILVSDEDVDSTLSRITHLAVACIEGADFCGVSLVVEGMKGKEIKTVGATSEIAAEVDLVQYEVGEG
;
A
#
# COMPACT_ATOMS: atom_id res chain seq x y z
N MET A 1 -24.44 -16.19 16.40
CA MET A 1 -23.27 -16.54 15.57
C MET A 1 -23.42 -15.80 14.27
N THR A 2 -22.75 -14.67 14.11
CA THR A 2 -22.73 -13.92 12.85
C THR A 2 -22.02 -14.80 11.83
N LYS A 3 -22.76 -15.28 10.84
CA LYS A 3 -22.24 -16.09 9.75
C LYS A 3 -21.24 -15.22 8.99
N PHE A 4 -19.97 -15.61 8.98
CA PHE A 4 -18.96 -15.01 8.09
C PHE A 4 -19.40 -15.39 6.67
N GLU A 5 -20.03 -14.47 5.96
CA GLU A 5 -20.24 -14.62 4.52
C GLU A 5 -18.86 -14.49 3.86
N PRO A 6 -18.42 -15.47 3.05
CA PRO A 6 -17.17 -15.34 2.31
C PRO A 6 -17.33 -14.21 1.31
N HIS A 7 -16.61 -13.11 1.53
CA HIS A 7 -16.50 -12.03 0.57
C HIS A 7 -15.66 -12.57 -0.59
N ALA A 8 -16.30 -13.19 -1.59
CA ALA A 8 -15.61 -13.83 -2.72
C ALA A 8 -14.60 -12.89 -3.43
N GLU A 9 -14.89 -11.59 -3.42
CA GLU A 9 -13.99 -10.53 -3.91
C GLU A 9 -12.74 -10.37 -3.03
N LEU A 10 -12.89 -10.40 -1.70
CA LEU A 10 -11.77 -10.37 -0.76
C LEU A 10 -10.93 -11.64 -0.85
N ASP A 11 -11.56 -12.80 -0.97
CA ASP A 11 -10.85 -14.08 -1.12
C ASP A 11 -10.03 -14.10 -2.43
N ALA A 12 -10.59 -13.59 -3.52
CA ALA A 12 -9.87 -13.43 -4.79
C ALA A 12 -8.70 -12.45 -4.65
N ALA A 13 -8.90 -11.31 -4.00
CA ALA A 13 -7.84 -10.33 -3.73
C ALA A 13 -6.72 -10.91 -2.86
N LEU A 14 -7.05 -11.68 -1.82
CA LEU A 14 -6.05 -12.33 -0.97
C LEU A 14 -5.28 -13.42 -1.71
N GLN A 15 -5.91 -14.16 -2.62
CA GLN A 15 -5.24 -15.11 -3.50
C GLN A 15 -4.30 -14.41 -4.48
N GLU A 16 -4.73 -13.30 -5.07
CA GLU A 16 -3.87 -12.47 -5.91
C GLU A 16 -2.65 -11.98 -5.12
N LEU A 17 -2.87 -11.41 -3.94
CA LEU A 17 -1.82 -10.93 -3.03
C LEU A 17 -0.81 -12.03 -2.67
N ALA A 18 -1.29 -13.23 -2.31
CA ALA A 18 -0.43 -14.36 -2.01
C ALA A 18 0.42 -14.76 -3.22
N GLY A 19 -0.11 -14.64 -4.45
CA GLY A 19 0.65 -14.85 -5.67
C GLY A 19 1.76 -13.80 -5.90
N ILE A 20 1.48 -12.52 -5.62
CA ILE A 20 2.46 -11.41 -5.73
C ILE A 20 3.69 -11.70 -4.85
N LEU A 21 3.45 -12.10 -3.60
CA LEU A 21 4.50 -12.26 -2.59
C LEU A 21 5.42 -13.47 -2.84
N VAL A 22 4.99 -14.43 -3.66
CA VAL A 22 5.73 -15.66 -3.96
C VAL A 22 6.58 -15.54 -5.23
N SER A 23 6.31 -14.55 -6.09
CA SER A 23 7.16 -14.25 -7.25
C SER A 23 8.46 -13.56 -6.85
N ASP A 24 9.56 -13.89 -7.53
CA ASP A 24 10.90 -13.30 -7.40
C ASP A 24 10.94 -11.86 -8.01
N GLU A 25 9.91 -11.06 -7.74
CA GLU A 25 9.78 -9.66 -8.16
C GLU A 25 10.53 -8.74 -7.18
N ASP A 26 11.02 -7.60 -7.68
CA ASP A 26 11.61 -6.59 -6.82
C ASP A 26 10.56 -6.02 -5.83
N VAL A 27 11.06 -5.49 -4.70
CA VAL A 27 10.23 -4.97 -3.60
C VAL A 27 9.32 -3.83 -4.08
N ASP A 28 9.82 -2.98 -4.97
CA ASP A 28 9.07 -1.82 -5.50
C ASP A 28 7.86 -2.28 -6.34
N SER A 29 8.04 -3.30 -7.17
CA SER A 29 6.98 -3.92 -7.97
C SER A 29 5.94 -4.60 -7.09
N THR A 30 6.38 -5.33 -6.08
CA THR A 30 5.49 -5.95 -5.08
C THR A 30 4.64 -4.90 -4.37
N LEU A 31 5.25 -3.82 -3.88
CA LEU A 31 4.54 -2.74 -3.17
C LEU A 31 3.57 -1.99 -4.07
N SER A 32 3.95 -1.76 -5.33
CA SER A 32 3.06 -1.16 -6.34
C SER A 32 1.81 -2.02 -6.57
N ARG A 33 1.95 -3.34 -6.71
CA ARG A 33 0.79 -4.23 -6.91
C ARG A 33 -0.12 -4.26 -5.66
N ILE A 34 0.47 -4.25 -4.47
CA ILE A 34 -0.27 -4.19 -3.20
C ILE A 34 -1.13 -2.92 -3.12
N THR A 35 -0.59 -1.75 -3.43
CA THR A 35 -1.33 -0.49 -3.33
C THR A 35 -2.45 -0.40 -4.36
N HIS A 36 -2.23 -0.92 -5.58
CA HIS A 36 -3.30 -1.01 -6.58
C HIS A 36 -4.41 -1.96 -6.15
N LEU A 37 -4.06 -3.10 -5.57
CA LEU A 37 -5.05 -4.04 -5.02
C LEU A 37 -5.83 -3.40 -3.86
N ALA A 38 -5.18 -2.63 -2.99
CA ALA A 38 -5.82 -1.92 -1.89
C ALA A 38 -6.87 -0.92 -2.40
N VAL A 39 -6.54 -0.12 -3.42
CA VAL A 39 -7.51 0.78 -4.08
C VAL A 39 -8.68 0.00 -4.67
N ALA A 40 -8.42 -1.15 -5.31
CA ALA A 40 -9.47 -1.96 -5.90
C ALA A 40 -10.42 -2.61 -4.87
N CYS A 41 -9.93 -2.92 -3.68
CA CYS A 41 -10.68 -3.69 -2.67
C CYS A 41 -11.34 -2.83 -1.59
N ILE A 42 -10.84 -1.61 -1.34
CA ILE A 42 -11.33 -0.75 -0.26
C ILE A 42 -12.32 0.26 -0.84
N GLU A 43 -13.60 0.09 -0.52
CA GLU A 43 -14.64 1.03 -0.94
C GLU A 43 -14.32 2.45 -0.47
N GLY A 44 -14.35 3.41 -1.39
CA GLY A 44 -14.06 4.82 -1.11
C GLY A 44 -12.57 5.18 -1.07
N ALA A 45 -11.66 4.25 -1.35
CA ALA A 45 -10.25 4.56 -1.54
C ALA A 45 -10.01 5.01 -3.00
N ASP A 46 -9.71 6.29 -3.20
CA ASP A 46 -9.32 6.81 -4.53
C ASP A 46 -7.86 6.53 -4.85
N PHE A 47 -6.98 6.60 -3.83
CA PHE A 47 -5.54 6.40 -3.95
C PHE A 47 -4.97 5.69 -2.71
N CYS A 48 -3.86 5.01 -2.90
CA CYS A 48 -3.07 4.36 -1.87
C CYS A 48 -1.56 4.55 -2.14
N GLY A 49 -0.77 4.58 -1.06
CA GLY A 49 0.68 4.55 -1.07
C GLY A 49 1.19 3.80 0.16
N VAL A 50 2.44 3.31 0.10
CA VAL A 50 3.11 2.67 1.24
C VAL A 50 4.39 3.43 1.54
N SER A 51 4.64 3.75 2.81
CA SER A 51 5.86 4.47 3.20
C SER A 51 6.81 3.55 3.94
N LEU A 52 8.08 3.57 3.52
CA LEU A 52 9.16 2.81 4.15
C LEU A 52 10.01 3.75 4.99
N VAL A 53 10.35 3.30 6.19
CA VAL A 53 11.41 3.90 7.00
C VAL A 53 12.74 3.43 6.45
N VAL A 54 13.54 4.34 5.93
CA VAL A 54 14.87 4.07 5.40
C VAL A 54 15.94 4.74 6.25
N GLU A 55 17.13 4.19 6.26
CA GLU A 55 18.28 4.84 6.88
C GLU A 55 18.88 5.85 5.90
N GLY A 56 18.77 7.13 6.25
CA GLY A 56 19.29 8.26 5.49
C GLY A 56 20.54 8.86 6.11
N MET A 57 21.09 9.89 5.45
CA MET A 57 22.35 10.52 5.88
C MET A 57 22.25 11.23 7.23
N LYS A 58 21.04 11.61 7.64
CA LYS A 58 20.78 12.35 8.89
C LYS A 58 20.01 11.53 9.93
N GLY A 59 19.85 10.22 9.72
CA GLY A 59 19.06 9.33 10.57
C GLY A 59 17.94 8.66 9.78
N LYS A 60 16.84 8.30 10.46
CA LYS A 60 15.67 7.69 9.81
C LYS A 60 14.97 8.72 8.93
N GLU A 61 14.74 8.35 7.67
CA GLU A 61 13.98 9.12 6.69
C GLU A 61 12.76 8.29 6.26
N ILE A 62 11.67 8.95 5.90
CA ILE A 62 10.50 8.29 5.33
C ILE A 62 10.53 8.46 3.82
N LYS A 63 10.29 7.36 3.11
CA LYS A 63 10.17 7.34 1.66
C LYS A 63 8.87 6.65 1.27
N THR A 64 7.94 7.40 0.70
CA THR A 64 6.76 6.85 0.05
C THR A 64 7.18 6.06 -1.19
N VAL A 65 6.76 4.81 -1.27
CA VAL A 65 7.00 3.87 -2.37
C VAL A 65 5.67 3.28 -2.84
N GLY A 66 5.61 2.89 -4.12
CA GLY A 66 4.42 2.25 -4.67
C GLY A 66 3.15 3.10 -4.65
N ALA A 67 3.24 4.44 -4.66
CA ALA A 67 2.05 5.28 -4.72
C ALA A 67 1.30 5.07 -6.04
N THR A 68 -0.02 4.88 -5.94
CA THR A 68 -0.94 4.74 -7.09
C THR A 68 -1.15 6.06 -7.85
N SER A 69 -0.80 7.19 -7.23
CA SER A 69 -0.89 8.54 -7.79
C SER A 69 0.10 9.48 -7.10
N GLU A 70 0.57 10.50 -7.80
CA GLU A 70 1.40 11.58 -7.24
C GLU A 70 0.67 12.30 -6.10
N ILE A 71 -0.66 12.41 -6.16
CA ILE A 71 -1.48 13.02 -5.09
C ILE A 71 -1.29 12.28 -3.76
N ALA A 72 -1.23 10.94 -3.78
CA ALA A 72 -1.03 10.16 -2.55
C ALA A 72 0.36 10.40 -1.95
N ALA A 73 1.38 10.59 -2.79
CA ALA A 73 2.73 10.91 -2.34
C ALA A 73 2.83 12.33 -1.76
N GLU A 74 2.16 13.30 -2.38
CA GLU A 74 2.10 14.68 -1.87
C GLU A 74 1.36 14.77 -0.53
N VAL A 75 0.24 14.07 -0.39
CA VAL A 75 -0.52 14.02 0.87
C VAL A 75 0.33 13.40 1.99
N ASP A 76 0.98 12.26 1.72
CA ASP A 76 1.87 11.59 2.69
C ASP A 76 3.02 12.51 3.15
N LEU A 77 3.65 13.23 2.21
CA LEU A 77 4.68 14.21 2.52
C LEU A 77 4.16 15.28 3.49
N VAL A 78 2.97 15.83 3.23
CA VAL A 78 2.36 16.84 4.11
C VAL A 78 2.11 16.27 5.51
N GLN A 79 1.65 15.02 5.63
CA GLN A 79 1.43 14.37 6.94
C GLN A 79 2.71 14.34 7.77
N TYR A 80 3.85 14.03 7.15
CA TYR A 80 5.15 14.08 7.84
C TYR A 80 5.61 15.50 8.17
N GLU A 81 5.34 16.49 7.31
CA GLU A 81 5.67 17.89 7.58
C GLU A 81 4.92 18.46 8.79
N VAL A 82 3.67 18.04 9.00
CA VAL A 82 2.85 18.50 10.13
C VAL A 82 2.92 17.59 11.36
N GLY A 83 3.57 16.44 11.27
CA GLY A 83 3.71 15.48 12.37
C GLY A 83 2.48 14.59 12.61
N GLU A 84 1.64 14.41 11.57
CA GLU A 84 0.42 13.60 11.57
C GLU A 84 0.60 12.27 10.80
N GLY A 85 1.85 11.90 10.49
CA GLY A 85 2.26 10.70 9.74
C GLY A 85 3.25 9.81 10.47
#